data_AF-A0A2S5REM8-F1
#
_entry.id   AF-A0A2S5REM8-F1
#
_cell.length_a   1.000
_cell.length_b   1.000
_cell.length_c   1.000
_cell.angle_alpha   90.00
_cell.angle_beta   90.00
_cell.angle_gamma   90.00
#
_symmetry.space_group_name_H-M   'P 1'
#
loop_
_entity.id
_entity.type
_entity.pdbx_description
1 polymer ?
#
loop_
_entity_poly.entity_id
_entity_poly.type
_entity_poly.pdbx_seq_one_letter_code
_entity_poly.pdbx_strand_id
1 'polypeptide(L)'
;MARIKFGKVTRARRKRWIKRAKGYYGTKKSSYKKAHEQVVRSMAYAYIGRKQKKRDFRQLWITRINAAVRPFGLSYSRFMNGLKKANIDINRKMLSELAIYNADEFAKIVNLAQSALGQATTKSTAKPVEAPVVKKVIIEAKPVKVETPKVEAPKVETKKVETPKVEAKKVETPKVEKAKAETKKVAKVADENEVDTHDYLAEMEAKYAAELAKQEEAERLEREAHEKALAEAKEEEKEKLIQARAAAKAKKAEMSTQERAKLDGSDSISEPRSELQKHANKMRSLVEAKNKTLKEANLRDMTKKELIKYMRQVADIIKTKK
;
A
#
# COMPACT_ATOMS: atom_id res chain seq x y z
N MET A 1 6.79 63.11 -24.52
CA MET A 1 6.19 61.75 -24.75
C MET A 1 4.89 61.64 -23.95
N ALA A 2 3.82 61.06 -24.50
CA ALA A 2 2.49 61.06 -23.87
C ALA A 2 2.34 60.04 -22.73
N ARG A 3 1.68 60.42 -21.63
CA ARG A 3 1.47 59.56 -20.45
C ARG A 3 0.26 58.62 -20.62
N ILE A 4 0.50 57.33 -20.82
CA ILE A 4 -0.55 56.30 -20.97
C ILE A 4 -0.94 55.70 -19.60
N LYS A 5 -2.24 55.56 -19.31
CA LYS A 5 -2.76 55.00 -18.04
C LYS A 5 -3.24 53.54 -18.19
N PHE A 6 -2.51 52.57 -17.60
CA PHE A 6 -2.75 51.11 -17.75
C PHE A 6 -3.92 50.51 -16.95
N GLY A 7 -4.85 51.32 -16.43
CA GLY A 7 -5.88 50.89 -15.47
C GLY A 7 -6.85 49.82 -16.02
N LYS A 8 -7.39 50.04 -17.23
CA LYS A 8 -8.33 49.11 -17.88
C LYS A 8 -7.67 47.74 -18.16
N VAL A 9 -6.48 47.74 -18.74
CA VAL A 9 -5.69 46.53 -19.06
C VAL A 9 -5.36 45.73 -17.80
N THR A 10 -4.94 46.41 -16.72
CA THR A 10 -4.62 45.76 -15.45
C THR A 10 -5.84 45.12 -14.81
N ARG A 11 -7.00 45.78 -14.81
CA ARG A 11 -8.27 45.22 -14.32
C ARG A 11 -8.70 43.98 -15.13
N ALA A 12 -8.57 44.02 -16.46
CA ALA A 12 -8.86 42.88 -17.34
C ALA A 12 -7.96 41.67 -17.04
N ARG A 13 -6.64 41.88 -16.88
CA ARG A 13 -5.69 40.83 -16.49
C ARG A 13 -6.08 40.19 -15.15
N ARG A 14 -6.38 41.01 -14.13
CA ARG A 14 -6.80 40.51 -12.80
C ARG A 14 -8.08 39.68 -12.88
N LYS A 15 -9.12 40.18 -13.57
CA LYS A 15 -10.40 39.46 -13.79
C LYS A 15 -10.18 38.11 -14.49
N ARG A 16 -9.30 38.03 -15.49
CA ARG A 16 -8.99 36.77 -16.22
C ARG A 16 -8.44 35.68 -15.30
N TRP A 17 -7.53 36.01 -14.40
CA TRP A 17 -6.95 35.05 -13.45
C TRP A 17 -7.92 34.66 -12.33
N ILE A 18 -8.66 35.62 -11.77
CA ILE A 18 -9.70 35.35 -10.76
C ILE A 18 -10.82 34.47 -11.34
N LYS A 19 -11.22 34.66 -12.62
CA LYS A 19 -12.19 33.78 -13.29
C LYS A 19 -11.72 32.31 -13.36
N ARG A 20 -10.41 32.06 -13.49
CA ARG A 20 -9.82 30.71 -13.48
C ARG A 20 -9.62 30.12 -12.08
N ALA A 21 -9.54 30.97 -11.06
CA ALA A 21 -9.41 30.57 -9.66
C ALA A 21 -10.77 30.34 -8.95
N LYS A 22 -11.89 30.44 -9.68
CA LYS A 22 -13.21 30.09 -9.15
C LYS A 22 -13.22 28.64 -8.64
N GLY A 23 -13.79 28.42 -7.46
CA GLY A 23 -13.79 27.13 -6.77
C GLY A 23 -12.60 26.89 -5.83
N TYR A 24 -11.52 27.70 -5.88
CA TYR A 24 -10.43 27.57 -4.91
C TYR A 24 -10.83 28.06 -3.51
N TYR A 25 -10.23 27.44 -2.48
CA TYR A 25 -10.51 27.74 -1.08
C TYR A 25 -9.82 29.01 -0.57
N GLY A 26 -10.44 29.70 0.40
CA GLY A 26 -9.88 30.86 1.10
C GLY A 26 -9.49 32.04 0.18
N THR A 27 -8.34 32.66 0.45
CA THR A 27 -7.84 33.82 -0.31
C THR A 27 -7.45 33.51 -1.75
N LYS A 28 -7.32 32.23 -2.12
CA LYS A 28 -6.90 31.78 -3.46
C LYS A 28 -7.94 32.02 -4.55
N LYS A 29 -9.22 32.23 -4.19
CA LYS A 29 -10.29 32.66 -5.13
C LYS A 29 -10.47 34.19 -5.24
N SER A 30 -10.00 34.97 -4.26
CA SER A 30 -10.28 36.41 -4.16
C SER A 30 -9.06 37.30 -4.42
N SER A 31 -7.90 36.98 -3.83
CA SER A 31 -6.69 37.79 -3.97
C SER A 31 -5.98 37.47 -5.27
N TYR A 32 -5.75 38.48 -6.13
CA TYR A 32 -5.08 38.30 -7.43
C TYR A 32 -3.71 37.59 -7.31
N LYS A 33 -2.88 37.97 -6.33
CA LYS A 33 -1.53 37.41 -6.16
C LYS A 33 -1.60 35.91 -5.84
N LYS A 34 -2.44 35.54 -4.86
CA LYS A 34 -2.65 34.13 -4.46
C LYS A 34 -3.40 33.30 -5.49
N ALA A 35 -4.36 33.89 -6.20
CA ALA A 35 -5.03 33.28 -7.34
C ALA A 35 -4.06 32.97 -8.47
N HIS A 36 -3.18 33.91 -8.83
CA HIS A 36 -2.17 33.70 -9.88
C HIS A 36 -1.20 32.57 -9.51
N GLU A 37 -0.59 32.65 -8.32
CA GLU A 37 0.31 31.60 -7.77
C GLU A 37 -0.36 30.21 -7.81
N GLN A 38 -1.60 30.10 -7.32
CA GLN A 38 -2.33 28.82 -7.29
C GLN A 38 -2.73 28.33 -8.68
N VAL A 39 -3.24 29.19 -9.58
CA VAL A 39 -3.66 28.76 -10.93
C VAL A 39 -2.45 28.26 -11.72
N VAL A 40 -1.30 28.94 -11.68
CA VAL A 40 -0.08 28.50 -12.38
C VAL A 40 0.39 27.13 -11.87
N ARG A 41 0.46 26.94 -10.54
CA ARG A 41 0.79 25.63 -9.94
C ARG A 41 -0.22 24.54 -10.32
N SER A 42 -1.51 24.88 -10.35
CA SER A 42 -2.57 23.94 -10.74
C SER A 42 -2.55 23.59 -12.23
N MET A 43 -2.12 24.52 -13.10
CA MET A 43 -1.89 24.25 -14.53
C MET A 43 -0.71 23.29 -14.74
N ALA A 44 0.38 23.46 -14.00
CA ALA A 44 1.51 22.52 -14.00
C ALA A 44 1.08 21.12 -13.53
N TYR A 45 0.35 21.03 -12.43
CA TYR A 45 -0.21 19.75 -11.96
C TYR A 45 -1.23 19.14 -12.93
N ALA A 46 -2.05 19.94 -13.60
CA ALA A 46 -2.95 19.43 -14.64
C ALA A 46 -2.19 18.86 -15.85
N TYR A 47 -1.04 19.44 -16.23
CA TYR A 47 -0.18 18.89 -17.28
C TYR A 47 0.45 17.55 -16.86
N ILE A 48 1.01 17.47 -15.65
CA ILE A 48 1.58 16.24 -15.09
C ILE A 48 0.49 15.17 -14.96
N GLY A 49 -0.67 15.51 -14.40
CA GLY A 49 -1.83 14.63 -14.22
C GLY A 49 -2.36 14.07 -15.54
N ARG A 50 -2.37 14.85 -16.64
CA ARG A 50 -2.73 14.32 -17.98
C ARG A 50 -1.75 13.24 -18.48
N LYS A 51 -0.48 13.29 -18.09
CA LYS A 51 0.50 12.23 -18.39
C LYS A 51 0.36 11.04 -17.43
N GLN A 52 0.17 11.30 -16.14
CA GLN A 52 -0.02 10.27 -15.11
C GLN A 52 -1.29 9.45 -15.32
N LYS A 53 -2.42 10.08 -15.68
CA LYS A 53 -3.72 9.41 -15.95
C LYS A 53 -3.57 8.16 -16.83
N LYS A 54 -2.70 8.17 -17.85
CA LYS A 54 -2.45 7.01 -18.73
C LYS A 54 -1.81 5.83 -17.99
N ARG A 55 -0.95 6.09 -17.00
CA ARG A 55 -0.32 5.09 -16.12
C ARG A 55 -1.32 4.62 -15.07
N ASP A 56 -2.06 5.53 -14.45
CA ASP A 56 -3.03 5.22 -13.39
C ASP A 56 -4.14 4.29 -13.89
N PHE A 57 -4.71 4.56 -15.07
CA PHE A 57 -5.67 3.66 -15.71
C PHE A 57 -5.04 2.31 -16.11
N ARG A 58 -3.78 2.30 -16.58
CA ARG A 58 -3.08 1.04 -16.87
C ARG A 58 -2.85 0.21 -15.62
N GLN A 59 -2.49 0.83 -14.50
CA GLN A 59 -2.35 0.17 -13.20
C GLN A 59 -3.69 -0.41 -12.75
N LEU A 60 -4.78 0.36 -12.84
CA LEU A 60 -6.14 -0.12 -12.54
C LEU A 60 -6.54 -1.34 -13.38
N TRP A 61 -6.33 -1.30 -14.71
CA TRP A 61 -6.62 -2.44 -15.59
C TRP A 61 -5.77 -3.67 -15.24
N ILE A 62 -4.49 -3.48 -14.92
CA ILE A 62 -3.61 -4.59 -14.49
C ILE A 62 -4.11 -5.20 -13.17
N THR A 63 -4.51 -4.37 -12.19
CA THR A 63 -5.06 -4.84 -10.91
C THR A 63 -6.35 -5.65 -11.12
N ARG A 64 -7.27 -5.15 -11.96
CA ARG A 64 -8.52 -5.83 -12.32
C ARG A 64 -8.28 -7.16 -13.03
N ILE A 65 -7.44 -7.18 -14.06
CA ILE A 65 -7.07 -8.42 -14.78
C ILE A 65 -6.38 -9.40 -13.84
N ASN A 66 -5.45 -8.94 -13.00
CA ASN A 66 -4.79 -9.80 -12.00
C ASN A 66 -5.83 -10.44 -11.07
N ALA A 67 -6.77 -9.68 -10.52
CA ALA A 67 -7.84 -10.25 -9.70
C ALA A 67 -8.68 -11.30 -10.47
N ALA A 68 -9.04 -11.01 -11.73
CA ALA A 68 -9.84 -11.91 -12.56
C ALA A 68 -9.13 -13.21 -12.97
N VAL A 69 -7.80 -13.24 -13.09
CA VAL A 69 -7.05 -14.47 -13.46
C VAL A 69 -6.65 -15.35 -12.27
N ARG A 70 -6.68 -14.84 -11.04
CA ARG A 70 -6.31 -15.63 -9.84
C ARG A 70 -7.23 -16.83 -9.57
N PRO A 71 -8.56 -16.77 -9.76
CA PRO A 71 -9.45 -17.94 -9.64
C PRO A 71 -9.09 -19.11 -10.56
N PHE A 72 -8.40 -18.82 -11.67
CA PHE A 72 -7.89 -19.79 -12.65
C PHE A 72 -6.43 -20.20 -12.38
N GLY A 73 -5.90 -19.92 -11.18
CA GLY A 73 -4.53 -20.30 -10.78
C GLY A 73 -3.40 -19.55 -11.48
N LEU A 74 -3.70 -18.59 -12.38
CA LEU A 74 -2.69 -17.82 -13.10
C LEU A 74 -2.29 -16.53 -12.38
N SER A 75 -1.03 -16.14 -12.54
CA SER A 75 -0.59 -14.76 -12.28
C SER A 75 -0.73 -13.93 -13.55
N TYR A 76 -0.99 -12.62 -13.39
CA TYR A 76 -1.09 -11.68 -14.52
C TYR A 76 0.12 -11.76 -15.49
N SER A 77 1.34 -11.93 -14.98
CA SER A 77 2.53 -12.05 -15.82
C SER A 77 2.53 -13.34 -16.66
N ARG A 78 2.09 -14.47 -16.10
CA ARG A 78 1.92 -15.72 -16.86
C ARG A 78 0.79 -15.57 -17.88
N PHE A 79 -0.36 -15.02 -17.51
CA PHE A 79 -1.48 -14.76 -18.42
C PHE A 79 -1.07 -13.91 -19.63
N MET A 80 -0.39 -12.77 -19.42
CA MET A 80 0.09 -11.93 -20.52
C MET A 80 1.14 -12.62 -21.40
N ASN A 81 1.93 -13.56 -20.86
CA ASN A 81 2.83 -14.41 -21.64
C ASN A 81 2.05 -15.42 -22.50
N GLY A 82 1.03 -16.07 -21.92
CA GLY A 82 0.13 -16.99 -22.64
C GLY A 82 -0.61 -16.31 -23.79
N LEU A 83 -1.15 -15.11 -23.58
CA LEU A 83 -1.77 -14.31 -24.66
C LEU A 83 -0.80 -14.01 -25.81
N LYS A 84 0.46 -13.65 -25.50
CA LYS A 84 1.49 -13.43 -26.51
C LYS A 84 1.82 -14.71 -27.29
N LYS A 85 1.97 -15.85 -26.61
CA LYS A 85 2.22 -17.15 -27.26
C LYS A 85 1.05 -17.62 -28.11
N ALA A 86 -0.19 -17.29 -27.71
CA ALA A 86 -1.40 -17.52 -28.48
C ALA A 86 -1.60 -16.51 -29.64
N ASN A 87 -0.67 -15.55 -29.84
CA ASN A 87 -0.78 -14.45 -30.80
C ASN A 87 -2.05 -13.58 -30.65
N ILE A 88 -2.58 -13.47 -29.42
CA ILE A 88 -3.76 -12.66 -29.09
C ILE A 88 -3.32 -11.25 -28.66
N ASP A 89 -3.31 -10.28 -29.59
CA ASP A 89 -3.03 -8.88 -29.28
C ASP A 89 -4.30 -8.12 -28.85
N ILE A 90 -4.63 -8.19 -27.56
CA ILE A 90 -5.75 -7.45 -26.97
C ILE A 90 -5.25 -6.41 -25.96
N ASN A 91 -5.76 -5.19 -26.10
CA ASN A 91 -5.50 -4.09 -25.20
C ASN A 91 -6.01 -4.36 -23.77
N ARG A 92 -5.20 -4.00 -22.76
CA ARG A 92 -5.54 -4.18 -21.33
C ARG A 92 -6.83 -3.48 -20.89
N LYS A 93 -7.20 -2.38 -21.55
CA LYS A 93 -8.51 -1.76 -21.36
C LYS A 93 -9.60 -2.78 -21.67
N MET A 94 -9.60 -3.35 -22.87
CA MET A 94 -10.62 -4.32 -23.32
C MET A 94 -10.63 -5.58 -22.47
N LEU A 95 -9.45 -6.16 -22.15
CA LEU A 95 -9.36 -7.30 -21.22
C LEU A 95 -9.96 -6.98 -19.84
N SER A 96 -9.78 -5.75 -19.34
CA SER A 96 -10.35 -5.32 -18.05
C SER A 96 -11.85 -5.02 -18.12
N GLU A 97 -12.41 -4.61 -19.26
CA GLU A 97 -13.87 -4.45 -19.41
C GLU A 97 -14.54 -5.82 -19.59
N LEU A 98 -13.96 -6.71 -20.41
CA LEU A 98 -14.44 -8.10 -20.59
C LEU A 98 -14.48 -8.86 -19.27
N ALA A 99 -13.43 -8.74 -18.44
CA ALA A 99 -13.39 -9.35 -17.11
C ALA A 99 -14.46 -8.82 -16.12
N ILE A 100 -15.11 -7.69 -16.42
CA ILE A 100 -16.18 -7.11 -15.59
C ILE A 100 -17.56 -7.46 -16.14
N TYR A 101 -17.78 -7.32 -17.45
CA TYR A 101 -19.11 -7.50 -18.05
C TYR A 101 -19.38 -8.94 -18.50
N ASN A 102 -18.38 -9.61 -19.09
CA ASN A 102 -18.54 -10.90 -19.78
C ASN A 102 -17.54 -11.93 -19.22
N ALA A 103 -17.78 -12.40 -17.99
CA ALA A 103 -16.89 -13.33 -17.30
C ALA A 103 -16.64 -14.64 -18.08
N ASP A 104 -17.66 -15.16 -18.77
CA ASP A 104 -17.56 -16.41 -19.54
C ASP A 104 -16.66 -16.29 -20.78
N GLU A 105 -16.70 -15.14 -21.46
CA GLU A 105 -15.80 -14.85 -22.58
C GLU A 105 -14.36 -14.67 -22.09
N PHE A 106 -14.19 -13.98 -20.95
CA PHE A 106 -12.89 -13.85 -20.31
C PHE A 106 -12.31 -15.22 -19.90
N ALA A 107 -13.14 -16.14 -19.37
CA ALA A 107 -12.73 -17.50 -19.04
C ALA A 107 -12.22 -18.28 -20.27
N LYS A 108 -12.88 -18.15 -21.43
CA LYS A 108 -12.41 -18.75 -22.71
C LYS A 108 -11.02 -18.22 -23.08
N ILE A 109 -10.80 -16.91 -22.98
CA ILE A 109 -9.49 -16.27 -23.24
C ILE A 109 -8.41 -16.77 -22.26
N VAL A 110 -8.76 -16.94 -20.98
CA VAL A 110 -7.86 -17.50 -19.96
C VAL A 110 -7.48 -18.95 -20.28
N ASN A 111 -8.44 -19.78 -20.68
CA ASN A 111 -8.18 -21.17 -21.08
C ASN A 111 -7.25 -21.24 -22.31
N LEU A 112 -7.48 -20.43 -23.35
CA LEU A 112 -6.57 -20.35 -24.51
C LEU A 112 -5.14 -19.94 -24.08
N ALA A 113 -5.00 -19.00 -23.16
CA ALA A 113 -3.71 -18.61 -22.60
C ALA A 113 -3.05 -19.70 -21.74
N GLN A 114 -3.82 -20.59 -21.08
CA GLN A 114 -3.30 -21.77 -20.37
C GLN A 114 -2.79 -22.83 -21.35
N SER A 115 -3.56 -23.15 -22.39
CA SER A 115 -3.17 -24.09 -23.45
C SER A 115 -1.89 -23.66 -24.16
N ALA A 116 -1.75 -22.36 -24.52
CA ALA A 116 -0.53 -21.81 -25.11
C ALA A 116 0.69 -21.79 -24.16
N LEU A 117 0.50 -22.09 -22.88
CA LEU A 117 1.57 -22.27 -21.89
C LEU A 117 1.81 -23.75 -21.54
N GLY A 118 1.12 -24.70 -22.16
CA GLY A 118 1.21 -26.12 -21.82
C GLY A 118 0.66 -26.47 -20.44
N GLN A 119 -0.26 -25.67 -19.90
CA GLN A 119 -0.93 -25.94 -18.62
C GLN A 119 -2.32 -26.54 -18.85
N ALA A 120 -2.73 -27.46 -17.97
CA ALA A 120 -4.09 -27.98 -17.93
C ALA A 120 -5.11 -26.85 -17.72
N THR A 121 -6.27 -26.97 -18.37
CA THR A 121 -7.35 -25.98 -18.25
C THR A 121 -8.00 -26.07 -16.87
N THR A 122 -7.94 -24.99 -16.09
CA THR A 122 -8.53 -24.95 -14.75
C THR A 122 -9.88 -24.25 -14.77
N LYS A 123 -10.91 -24.90 -14.21
CA LYS A 123 -12.19 -24.24 -13.95
C LYS A 123 -11.99 -23.19 -12.84
N SER A 124 -12.71 -22.07 -12.94
CA SER A 124 -12.66 -21.01 -11.91
C SER A 124 -13.00 -21.60 -10.54
N THR A 125 -12.09 -21.42 -9.58
CA THR A 125 -12.28 -21.89 -8.19
C THR A 125 -12.99 -20.86 -7.30
N ALA A 126 -13.28 -19.66 -7.82
CA ALA A 126 -14.01 -18.64 -7.07
C ALA A 126 -15.51 -18.98 -7.01
N LYS A 127 -16.05 -19.04 -5.80
CA LYS A 127 -17.51 -18.88 -5.59
C LYS A 127 -17.93 -17.56 -6.26
N PRO A 128 -19.04 -17.52 -7.01
CA PRO A 128 -19.61 -16.27 -7.47
C PRO A 128 -19.90 -15.39 -6.26
N VAL A 129 -19.27 -14.22 -6.19
CA VAL A 129 -19.70 -13.19 -5.25
C VAL A 129 -20.97 -12.63 -5.84
N GLU A 130 -22.12 -13.03 -5.30
CA GLU A 130 -23.41 -12.44 -5.64
C GLU A 130 -23.30 -10.93 -5.47
N ALA A 131 -23.39 -10.21 -6.59
CA ALA A 131 -23.44 -8.75 -6.54
C ALA A 131 -24.65 -8.36 -5.67
N PRO A 132 -24.52 -7.43 -4.70
CA PRO A 132 -25.63 -7.05 -3.86
C PRO A 132 -26.77 -6.52 -4.73
N VAL A 133 -27.83 -7.33 -4.87
CA VAL A 133 -28.99 -7.01 -5.70
C VAL A 133 -29.67 -5.80 -5.08
N VAL A 134 -29.42 -4.62 -5.67
CA VAL A 134 -30.11 -3.39 -5.29
C VAL A 134 -31.58 -3.55 -5.66
N LYS A 135 -32.38 -4.02 -4.69
CA LYS A 135 -33.84 -4.07 -4.80
C LYS A 135 -34.35 -2.66 -5.08
N LYS A 136 -34.72 -2.39 -6.34
CA LYS A 136 -35.53 -1.22 -6.69
C LYS A 136 -36.91 -1.40 -6.05
N VAL A 137 -37.09 -0.84 -4.86
CA VAL A 137 -38.42 -0.70 -4.27
C VAL A 137 -39.13 0.40 -5.04
N ILE A 138 -40.03 0.01 -5.94
CA ILE A 138 -41.00 0.90 -6.55
C ILE A 138 -42.09 1.13 -5.51
N ILE A 139 -42.23 2.35 -5.00
CA ILE A 139 -43.35 2.72 -4.13
C ILE A 139 -44.43 3.34 -5.02
N GLU A 140 -45.48 2.58 -5.29
CA GLU A 140 -46.69 3.08 -5.91
C GLU A 140 -47.52 3.86 -4.88
N ALA A 141 -47.65 5.17 -5.06
CA ALA A 141 -48.51 6.00 -4.22
C ALA A 141 -49.95 6.01 -4.76
N LYS A 142 -50.89 5.39 -4.01
CA LYS A 142 -52.33 5.64 -4.21
C LYS A 142 -52.72 6.95 -3.52
N PRO A 143 -53.52 7.82 -4.15
CA PRO A 143 -53.87 9.13 -3.59
C PRO A 143 -54.98 9.02 -2.53
N VAL A 144 -54.85 9.77 -1.43
CA VAL A 144 -55.90 9.94 -0.42
C VAL A 144 -56.66 11.24 -0.68
N LYS A 145 -57.99 11.13 -0.63
CA LYS A 145 -58.97 12.18 -0.90
C LYS A 145 -59.12 13.09 0.34
N VAL A 146 -59.13 14.41 0.15
CA VAL A 146 -59.44 15.38 1.23
C VAL A 146 -60.52 16.33 0.72
N GLU A 147 -61.63 16.40 1.44
CA GLU A 147 -62.78 17.25 1.12
C GLU A 147 -62.68 18.58 1.88
N THR A 148 -63.23 19.64 1.30
CA THR A 148 -63.11 21.02 1.80
C THR A 148 -64.45 21.57 2.31
N PRO A 149 -64.48 22.31 3.43
CA PRO A 149 -65.53 23.28 3.69
C PRO A 149 -65.19 24.64 3.04
N LYS A 150 -66.23 25.42 2.73
CA LYS A 150 -66.20 26.67 1.95
C LYS A 150 -66.94 27.78 2.72
N VAL A 151 -66.87 29.01 2.21
CA VAL A 151 -67.66 30.22 2.59
C VAL A 151 -67.02 30.98 3.77
N GLU A 152 -66.83 32.31 3.79
CA GLU A 152 -67.30 33.43 2.94
C GLU A 152 -66.22 34.54 2.78
N ALA A 153 -66.46 35.57 1.95
CA ALA A 153 -65.57 36.72 1.80
C ALA A 153 -66.32 38.03 1.50
N PRO A 154 -65.78 39.19 1.91
CA PRO A 154 -65.93 40.44 1.17
C PRO A 154 -64.59 40.97 0.59
N LYS A 155 -64.74 41.95 -0.30
CA LYS A 155 -63.78 42.47 -1.32
C LYS A 155 -63.22 43.83 -0.79
N VAL A 156 -62.11 44.45 -1.23
CA VAL A 156 -61.75 44.94 -2.58
C VAL A 156 -60.26 45.39 -2.60
N GLU A 157 -59.62 45.27 -3.79
CA GLU A 157 -58.34 45.89 -4.24
C GLU A 157 -56.99 45.40 -3.63
N THR A 158 -55.87 45.23 -4.37
CA THR A 158 -55.62 45.33 -5.83
C THR A 158 -54.44 44.46 -6.37
N LYS A 159 -54.30 44.46 -7.71
CA LYS A 159 -53.12 44.28 -8.62
C LYS A 159 -51.71 44.13 -8.00
N LYS A 160 -50.76 43.37 -8.57
CA LYS A 160 -50.75 42.39 -9.71
C LYS A 160 -49.35 41.71 -9.81
N VAL A 161 -49.32 40.41 -10.18
CA VAL A 161 -48.23 39.65 -10.88
C VAL A 161 -47.03 39.02 -10.13
N GLU A 162 -46.95 37.69 -10.34
CA GLU A 162 -45.81 36.75 -10.50
C GLU A 162 -44.90 36.25 -9.35
N THR A 163 -44.83 34.92 -9.33
CA THR A 163 -43.99 33.97 -8.58
C THR A 163 -42.67 33.64 -9.31
N PRO A 164 -41.76 32.81 -8.76
CA PRO A 164 -41.24 32.74 -7.40
C PRO A 164 -39.69 32.73 -7.38
N LYS A 165 -39.05 32.83 -6.20
CA LYS A 165 -37.64 32.47 -6.06
C LYS A 165 -37.36 31.61 -4.82
N VAL A 166 -36.78 30.45 -5.08
CA VAL A 166 -36.26 29.50 -4.09
C VAL A 166 -34.98 30.04 -3.45
N GLU A 167 -34.86 29.99 -2.12
CA GLU A 167 -33.71 29.41 -1.42
C GLU A 167 -33.99 29.19 0.09
N ALA A 168 -33.27 28.24 0.68
CA ALA A 168 -33.65 27.58 1.94
C ALA A 168 -33.38 28.39 3.21
N LYS A 169 -34.08 28.06 4.30
CA LYS A 169 -33.66 28.38 5.66
C LYS A 169 -33.60 27.13 6.54
N LYS A 170 -32.49 27.05 7.28
CA LYS A 170 -32.07 26.01 8.24
C LYS A 170 -33.09 25.81 9.37
N VAL A 171 -33.40 24.55 9.72
CA VAL A 171 -34.02 24.15 11.00
C VAL A 171 -33.28 22.94 11.57
N GLU A 172 -33.19 22.88 12.90
CA GLU A 172 -32.43 21.92 13.69
C GLU A 172 -33.27 20.67 14.04
N THR A 173 -32.60 19.54 14.30
CA THR A 173 -33.23 18.29 14.77
C THR A 173 -33.15 18.14 16.29
N PRO A 174 -34.24 17.85 17.01
CA PRO A 174 -34.24 17.61 18.46
C PRO A 174 -33.75 16.19 18.84
N LYS A 175 -33.67 15.93 20.15
CA LYS A 175 -32.88 14.86 20.80
C LYS A 175 -33.67 14.11 21.87
N VAL A 176 -33.72 12.77 21.82
CA VAL A 176 -33.99 11.80 22.93
C VAL A 176 -33.27 10.49 22.53
N GLU A 177 -32.17 10.06 23.18
CA GLU A 177 -32.07 9.14 24.36
C GLU A 177 -32.77 7.76 24.18
N LYS A 178 -32.24 6.59 24.61
CA LYS A 178 -30.94 6.17 25.19
C LYS A 178 -30.84 4.63 25.12
N ALA A 179 -29.63 4.07 24.97
CA ALA A 179 -29.27 2.75 25.53
C ALA A 179 -27.76 2.68 25.74
N LYS A 180 -27.30 2.29 26.93
CA LYS A 180 -25.88 2.08 27.26
C LYS A 180 -25.45 0.66 26.86
N ALA A 181 -24.25 0.55 26.27
CA ALA A 181 -23.38 -0.60 26.48
C ALA A 181 -22.01 -0.05 26.90
N GLU A 182 -21.40 -0.61 27.94
CA GLU A 182 -20.26 0.00 28.62
C GLU A 182 -18.92 -0.48 28.05
N THR A 183 -18.12 0.46 27.54
CA THR A 183 -16.66 0.29 27.45
C THR A 183 -15.99 1.50 28.10
N LYS A 184 -15.04 1.24 29.01
CA LYS A 184 -14.36 2.28 29.78
C LYS A 184 -13.55 3.18 28.86
N LYS A 185 -13.80 4.49 28.92
CA LYS A 185 -12.83 5.48 28.44
C LYS A 185 -11.69 5.58 29.44
N VAL A 186 -10.47 5.29 29.00
CA VAL A 186 -9.23 5.74 29.64
C VAL A 186 -8.69 6.94 28.85
N ALA A 187 -7.93 7.81 29.51
CA ALA A 187 -7.72 9.18 29.07
C ALA A 187 -6.56 9.37 28.08
N LYS A 188 -6.75 10.36 27.19
CA LYS A 188 -5.78 11.41 26.83
C LYS A 188 -4.30 11.00 26.65
N VAL A 189 -3.95 10.70 25.39
CA VAL A 189 -2.65 10.91 24.71
C VAL A 189 -1.45 11.21 25.62
N ALA A 190 -0.59 10.21 25.79
CA ALA A 190 0.82 10.29 26.14
C ALA A 190 1.56 9.15 25.39
N ASP A 191 2.84 9.34 25.08
CA ASP A 191 3.65 8.64 24.07
C ASP A 191 3.50 7.10 23.92
N GLU A 192 2.99 6.65 22.77
CA GLU A 192 3.01 5.25 22.32
C GLU A 192 4.36 4.85 21.66
N ASN A 193 5.51 5.28 22.20
CA ASN A 193 6.83 5.08 21.56
C ASN A 193 8.00 4.73 22.50
N GLU A 194 7.77 4.02 23.61
CA GLU A 194 8.89 3.61 24.51
C GLU A 194 8.88 2.16 25.02
N VAL A 195 7.89 1.37 24.62
CA VAL A 195 7.86 -0.10 24.79
C VAL A 195 7.87 -0.76 23.40
N ASP A 196 7.98 -2.09 23.31
CA ASP A 196 7.99 -2.88 22.07
C ASP A 196 9.26 -2.70 21.19
N THR A 197 10.39 -3.15 21.73
CA THR A 197 11.47 -3.76 20.94
C THR A 197 11.84 -5.15 21.45
N HIS A 198 11.92 -5.30 22.77
CA HIS A 198 12.31 -6.55 23.43
C HIS A 198 11.29 -7.66 23.12
N ASP A 199 10.01 -7.34 23.26
CA ASP A 199 8.88 -8.26 23.15
C ASP A 199 8.77 -8.87 21.73
N TYR A 200 8.98 -8.08 20.67
CA TYR A 200 9.02 -8.60 19.30
C TYR A 200 10.15 -9.61 19.08
N LEU A 201 11.33 -9.42 19.70
CA LEU A 201 12.40 -10.43 19.62
C LEU A 201 12.08 -11.67 20.45
N ALA A 202 11.54 -11.51 21.66
CA ALA A 202 11.11 -12.63 22.49
C ALA A 202 10.02 -13.47 21.81
N GLU A 203 9.03 -12.84 21.17
CA GLU A 203 8.02 -13.51 20.35
C GLU A 203 8.64 -14.28 19.16
N MET A 204 9.58 -13.66 18.46
CA MET A 204 10.26 -14.25 17.30
C MET A 204 11.14 -15.44 17.72
N GLU A 205 11.86 -15.30 18.83
CA GLU A 205 12.64 -16.38 19.41
C GLU A 205 11.75 -17.51 19.89
N ALA A 206 10.61 -17.23 20.53
CA ALA A 206 9.64 -18.26 20.91
C ALA A 206 9.05 -18.99 19.70
N LYS A 207 8.70 -18.28 18.61
CA LYS A 207 8.15 -18.85 17.37
C LYS A 207 9.13 -19.78 16.65
N TYR A 208 10.43 -19.46 16.67
CA TYR A 208 11.47 -20.19 15.92
C TYR A 208 12.46 -20.98 16.80
N ALA A 209 12.28 -21.02 18.13
CA ALA A 209 13.22 -21.61 19.10
C ALA A 209 13.68 -23.02 18.71
N ALA A 210 12.74 -23.91 18.36
CA ALA A 210 13.04 -25.30 18.04
C ALA A 210 13.78 -25.48 16.69
N GLU A 211 13.53 -24.63 15.71
CA GLU A 211 14.26 -24.65 14.43
C GLU A 211 15.66 -24.06 14.58
N LEU A 212 15.79 -23.05 15.42
CA LEU A 212 17.02 -22.31 15.61
C LEU A 212 17.99 -23.07 16.54
N ALA A 213 17.49 -23.72 17.59
CA ALA A 213 18.28 -24.66 18.40
C ALA A 213 18.88 -25.79 17.54
N LYS A 214 18.08 -26.41 16.66
CA LYS A 214 18.58 -27.43 15.70
C LYS A 214 19.68 -26.89 14.77
N GLN A 215 19.58 -25.63 14.35
CA GLN A 215 20.61 -24.97 13.53
C GLN A 215 21.87 -24.63 14.34
N GLU A 216 21.73 -24.23 15.61
CA GLU A 216 22.85 -23.97 16.51
C GLU A 216 23.61 -25.25 16.87
N GLU A 217 22.92 -26.37 17.06
CA GLU A 217 23.56 -27.68 17.27
C GLU A 217 24.27 -28.19 16.01
N ALA A 218 23.69 -27.97 14.82
CA ALA A 218 24.38 -28.27 13.56
C ALA A 218 25.64 -27.38 13.36
N GLU A 219 25.52 -26.06 13.55
CA GLU A 219 26.68 -25.14 13.51
C GLU A 219 27.73 -25.53 14.58
N ARG A 220 27.33 -26.04 15.75
CA ARG A 220 28.25 -26.51 16.80
C ARG A 220 29.01 -27.77 16.36
N LEU A 221 28.30 -28.78 15.86
CA LEU A 221 28.90 -30.02 15.36
C LEU A 221 29.86 -29.77 14.18
N GLU A 222 29.51 -28.87 13.25
CA GLU A 222 30.40 -28.48 12.14
C GLU A 222 31.68 -27.78 12.65
N ARG A 223 31.57 -26.92 13.67
CA ARG A 223 32.73 -26.26 14.29
C ARG A 223 33.62 -27.25 15.02
N GLU A 224 33.04 -28.14 15.83
CA GLU A 224 33.76 -29.21 16.52
C GLU A 224 34.47 -30.15 15.54
N ALA A 225 33.82 -30.51 14.43
CA ALA A 225 34.43 -31.32 13.38
C ALA A 225 35.61 -30.60 12.70
N HIS A 226 35.46 -29.30 12.41
CA HIS A 226 36.55 -28.49 11.87
C HIS A 226 37.70 -28.28 12.88
N GLU A 227 37.39 -28.15 14.16
CA GLU A 227 38.40 -28.00 15.23
C GLU A 227 39.18 -29.29 15.44
N LYS A 228 38.51 -30.45 15.44
CA LYS A 228 39.14 -31.78 15.42
C LYS A 228 40.01 -31.97 14.17
N ALA A 229 39.51 -31.61 12.98
CA ALA A 229 40.30 -31.67 11.75
C ALA A 229 41.55 -30.75 11.80
N LEU A 230 41.47 -29.57 12.42
CA LEU A 230 42.65 -28.71 12.66
C LEU A 230 43.57 -29.24 13.77
N ALA A 231 43.08 -30.02 14.72
CA ALA A 231 43.91 -30.65 15.75
C ALA A 231 44.73 -31.80 15.14
N GLU A 232 44.07 -32.67 14.35
CA GLU A 232 44.61 -33.91 13.77
C GLU A 232 45.51 -33.71 12.54
N ALA A 233 45.29 -32.63 11.76
CA ALA A 233 46.08 -32.32 10.56
C ALA A 233 47.56 -32.03 10.84
N LYS A 234 48.45 -32.25 9.85
CA LYS A 234 49.84 -31.75 9.88
C LYS A 234 49.89 -30.25 9.57
N GLU A 235 50.97 -29.54 9.90
CA GLU A 235 51.03 -28.07 9.75
C GLU A 235 50.68 -27.58 8.34
N GLU A 236 51.22 -28.21 7.29
CA GLU A 236 50.87 -27.91 5.89
C GLU A 236 49.38 -28.13 5.56
N GLU A 237 48.74 -29.10 6.22
CA GLU A 237 47.31 -29.41 6.03
C GLU A 237 46.44 -28.43 6.82
N LYS A 238 46.89 -27.98 8.00
CA LYS A 238 46.25 -26.88 8.76
C LYS A 238 46.26 -25.59 7.95
N GLU A 239 47.38 -25.25 7.32
CA GLU A 239 47.45 -24.08 6.43
C GLU A 239 46.50 -24.20 5.24
N LYS A 240 46.46 -25.36 4.57
CA LYS A 240 45.51 -25.62 3.46
C LYS A 240 44.06 -25.52 3.91
N LEU A 241 43.70 -26.02 5.10
CA LEU A 241 42.36 -25.89 5.68
C LEU A 241 42.00 -24.43 6.01
N ILE A 242 42.94 -23.67 6.58
CA ILE A 242 42.77 -22.24 6.88
C ILE A 242 42.58 -21.44 5.58
N GLN A 243 43.40 -21.70 4.55
CA GLN A 243 43.28 -21.07 3.23
C GLN A 243 41.97 -21.45 2.53
N ALA A 244 41.55 -22.71 2.59
CA ALA A 244 40.27 -23.16 2.05
C ALA A 244 39.07 -22.46 2.72
N ARG A 245 39.10 -22.31 4.06
CA ARG A 245 38.08 -21.58 4.82
C ARG A 245 38.10 -20.08 4.53
N ALA A 246 39.28 -19.48 4.35
CA ALA A 246 39.41 -18.08 3.92
C ALA A 246 38.85 -17.87 2.50
N ALA A 247 39.15 -18.78 1.57
CA ALA A 247 38.62 -18.76 0.20
C ALA A 247 37.10 -18.97 0.16
N ALA A 248 36.55 -19.88 0.98
CA ALA A 248 35.10 -20.04 1.12
C ALA A 248 34.42 -18.78 1.68
N LYS A 249 35.05 -18.12 2.67
CA LYS A 249 34.58 -16.84 3.21
C LYS A 249 34.64 -15.71 2.18
N ALA A 250 35.69 -15.64 1.35
CA ALA A 250 35.81 -14.69 0.25
C ALA A 250 34.71 -14.89 -0.80
N LYS A 251 34.52 -16.13 -1.28
CA LYS A 251 33.41 -16.49 -2.18
C LYS A 251 32.04 -16.11 -1.61
N LYS A 252 31.81 -16.31 -0.30
CA LYS A 252 30.56 -15.88 0.36
C LYS A 252 30.42 -14.35 0.40
N ALA A 253 31.50 -13.57 0.48
CA ALA A 253 31.45 -12.12 0.44
C ALA A 253 31.12 -11.57 -0.98
N GLU A 254 31.58 -12.26 -2.04
CA GLU A 254 31.31 -11.91 -3.43
C GLU A 254 29.87 -12.26 -3.87
N MET A 255 29.26 -13.29 -3.28
CA MET A 255 27.90 -13.71 -3.61
C MET A 255 26.82 -12.66 -3.27
N SER A 256 25.84 -12.58 -4.15
CA SER A 256 24.63 -11.76 -3.98
C SER A 256 23.89 -12.11 -2.70
N THR A 257 23.21 -11.13 -2.10
CA THR A 257 22.36 -11.35 -0.92
C THR A 257 21.28 -12.40 -1.16
N GLN A 258 20.80 -12.54 -2.40
CA GLN A 258 19.82 -13.55 -2.80
C GLN A 258 20.44 -14.95 -2.98
N GLU A 259 21.72 -15.05 -3.32
CA GLU A 259 22.43 -16.33 -3.47
C GLU A 259 22.80 -16.86 -2.08
N ARG A 260 23.33 -15.99 -1.22
CA ARG A 260 23.50 -16.27 0.20
C ARG A 260 22.19 -16.66 0.87
N ALA A 261 21.09 -15.94 0.61
CA ALA A 261 19.80 -16.25 1.24
C ALA A 261 19.28 -17.66 0.94
N LYS A 262 19.57 -18.21 -0.26
CA LYS A 262 19.26 -19.58 -0.66
C LYS A 262 20.16 -20.61 0.01
N LEU A 263 21.49 -20.38 -0.01
CA LEU A 263 22.47 -21.27 0.62
C LEU A 263 22.27 -21.36 2.14
N ASP A 264 21.99 -20.23 2.78
CA ASP A 264 21.73 -20.14 4.22
C ASP A 264 20.36 -20.72 4.61
N GLY A 265 19.49 -21.04 3.63
CA GLY A 265 18.08 -21.40 3.87
C GLY A 265 17.30 -20.30 4.58
N SER A 266 17.62 -19.03 4.34
CA SER A 266 16.97 -17.88 5.00
C SER A 266 15.70 -17.41 4.28
N ASP A 267 15.47 -17.85 3.04
CA ASP A 267 14.27 -17.52 2.26
C ASP A 267 12.98 -18.13 2.82
N SER A 268 13.06 -19.23 3.58
CA SER A 268 11.91 -19.90 4.22
C SER A 268 11.33 -19.15 5.42
N ILE A 269 12.07 -18.20 6.00
CA ILE A 269 11.62 -17.37 7.12
C ILE A 269 10.41 -16.55 6.66
N SER A 270 9.31 -16.62 7.40
CA SER A 270 8.01 -16.03 7.03
C SER A 270 8.09 -14.50 6.92
N GLU A 271 8.87 -13.88 7.80
CA GLU A 271 8.87 -12.45 8.00
C GLU A 271 9.48 -11.71 6.79
N PRO A 272 8.89 -10.59 6.36
CA PRO A 272 9.47 -9.74 5.34
C PRO A 272 10.79 -9.12 5.85
N ARG A 273 11.85 -9.20 5.02
CA ARG A 273 13.20 -8.69 5.35
C ARG A 273 13.18 -7.21 5.78
N SER A 274 12.24 -6.41 5.27
CA SER A 274 12.07 -5.00 5.64
C SER A 274 11.73 -4.79 7.11
N GLU A 275 10.92 -5.66 7.73
CA GLU A 275 10.56 -5.53 9.15
C GLU A 275 11.72 -5.98 10.04
N LEU A 276 12.38 -7.10 9.71
CA LEU A 276 13.64 -7.51 10.37
C LEU A 276 14.70 -6.39 10.32
N GLN A 277 14.84 -5.71 9.17
CA GLN A 277 15.78 -4.61 9.04
C GLN A 277 15.35 -3.35 9.83
N LYS A 278 14.06 -3.01 9.88
CA LYS A 278 13.57 -1.91 10.73
C LYS A 278 13.86 -2.17 12.21
N HIS A 279 13.54 -3.37 12.69
CA HIS A 279 13.78 -3.77 14.07
C HIS A 279 15.27 -3.77 14.40
N ALA A 280 16.11 -4.37 13.55
CA ALA A 280 17.57 -4.33 13.72
C ALA A 280 18.15 -2.89 13.77
N ASN A 281 17.58 -1.94 13.01
CA ASN A 281 17.97 -0.54 13.13
C ASN A 281 17.54 0.09 14.47
N LYS A 282 16.32 -0.22 14.97
CA LYS A 282 15.81 0.24 16.27
C LYS A 282 16.67 -0.33 17.42
N MET A 283 17.08 -1.59 17.33
CA MET A 283 18.04 -2.21 18.26
C MET A 283 19.43 -1.55 18.17
N ARG A 284 19.94 -1.29 16.96
CA ARG A 284 21.24 -0.63 16.74
C ARG A 284 21.33 0.76 17.35
N SER A 285 20.23 1.53 17.41
CA SER A 285 20.22 2.84 18.10
C SER A 285 20.42 2.74 19.61
N LEU A 286 20.08 1.61 20.24
CA LEU A 286 20.24 1.38 21.68
C LEU A 286 21.67 0.94 22.06
N VAL A 287 22.51 0.57 21.09
CA VAL A 287 23.90 0.16 21.30
C VAL A 287 24.75 1.36 21.75
N GLU A 288 25.71 1.14 22.65
CA GLU A 288 26.67 2.18 23.07
C GLU A 288 27.69 2.53 21.98
N ALA A 289 28.27 3.74 22.03
CA ALA A 289 29.31 4.17 21.10
C ALA A 289 30.59 3.31 21.15
N LYS A 290 30.87 2.64 22.29
CA LYS A 290 32.03 1.75 22.46
C LYS A 290 31.98 0.51 21.56
N ASN A 291 30.79 0.01 21.25
CA ASN A 291 30.58 -1.19 20.42
C ASN A 291 30.58 -0.85 18.92
N LYS A 292 31.72 -0.33 18.45
CA LYS A 292 31.92 0.21 17.10
C LYS A 292 31.54 -0.78 15.99
N THR A 293 31.95 -2.04 16.13
CA THR A 293 31.68 -3.13 15.17
C THR A 293 30.18 -3.34 14.89
N LEU A 294 29.34 -3.31 15.93
CA LEU A 294 27.89 -3.49 15.80
C LEU A 294 27.18 -2.22 15.31
N LYS A 295 27.71 -1.03 15.59
CA LYS A 295 27.17 0.22 15.05
C LYS A 295 27.44 0.38 13.56
N GLU A 296 28.64 0.03 13.11
CA GLU A 296 29.09 0.18 11.73
C GLU A 296 28.63 -0.97 10.82
N ALA A 297 28.02 -2.02 11.38
CA ALA A 297 27.48 -3.15 10.63
C ALA A 297 26.48 -2.74 9.53
N ASN A 298 26.70 -3.23 8.31
CA ASN A 298 25.89 -2.92 7.15
C ASN A 298 24.64 -3.81 7.05
N LEU A 299 23.59 -3.43 7.78
CA LEU A 299 22.28 -4.10 7.81
C LEU A 299 21.55 -4.19 6.45
N ARG A 300 22.05 -3.57 5.37
CA ARG A 300 21.43 -3.65 4.03
C ARG A 300 21.82 -4.93 3.29
N ASP A 301 23.04 -5.40 3.51
CA ASP A 301 23.62 -6.50 2.74
C ASP A 301 23.62 -7.84 3.49
N MET A 302 22.89 -7.89 4.60
CA MET A 302 22.71 -9.09 5.44
C MET A 302 21.49 -9.91 5.00
N THR A 303 21.57 -11.24 5.06
CA THR A 303 20.45 -12.16 4.86
C THR A 303 19.44 -12.10 6.03
N LYS A 304 18.26 -12.74 5.92
CA LYS A 304 17.28 -12.72 7.02
C LYS A 304 17.84 -13.38 8.30
N LYS A 305 18.59 -14.48 8.16
CA LYS A 305 19.25 -15.16 9.28
C LYS A 305 20.37 -14.31 9.88
N GLU A 306 21.18 -13.67 9.05
CA GLU A 306 22.23 -12.75 9.53
C GLU A 306 21.63 -11.56 10.32
N LEU A 307 20.50 -11.00 9.88
CA LEU A 307 19.78 -9.95 10.65
C LEU A 307 19.29 -10.45 12.02
N ILE A 308 18.75 -11.66 12.11
CA ILE A 308 18.31 -12.26 13.39
C ILE A 308 19.52 -12.49 14.31
N LYS A 309 20.62 -13.04 13.79
CA LYS A 309 21.88 -13.24 14.53
C LYS A 309 22.46 -11.93 15.06
N TYR A 310 22.39 -10.85 14.27
CA TYR A 310 22.77 -9.50 14.69
C TYR A 310 21.86 -8.96 15.82
N MET A 311 20.54 -9.08 15.67
CA MET A 311 19.58 -8.61 16.68
C MET A 311 19.78 -9.31 18.03
N ARG A 312 20.14 -10.60 18.02
CA ARG A 312 20.53 -11.36 19.20
C ARG A 312 21.80 -10.85 19.87
N GLN A 313 22.90 -10.73 19.11
CA GLN A 313 24.15 -10.17 19.63
C GLN A 313 23.96 -8.80 20.27
N VAL A 314 23.12 -7.95 19.66
CA VAL A 314 22.75 -6.65 20.23
C VAL A 314 21.85 -6.81 21.47
N ALA A 315 20.88 -7.71 21.47
CA ALA A 315 20.02 -7.98 22.63
C ALA A 315 20.81 -8.50 23.83
N ASP A 316 21.78 -9.39 23.62
CA ASP A 316 22.61 -9.95 24.69
C ASP A 316 23.51 -8.87 25.32
N ILE A 317 24.08 -7.98 24.50
CA ILE A 317 24.86 -6.82 24.98
C ILE A 317 23.98 -5.80 25.73
N ILE A 318 22.69 -5.68 25.37
CA ILE A 318 21.73 -4.86 26.11
C ILE A 318 21.32 -5.54 27.42
N LYS A 319 21.21 -6.88 27.44
CA LYS A 319 20.90 -7.68 28.64
C LYS A 319 22.06 -7.63 29.65
N THR A 320 23.31 -7.82 29.23
CA THR A 320 24.49 -7.79 30.14
C THR A 320 24.80 -6.41 30.72
N LYS A 321 24.10 -5.36 30.27
CA LYS A 321 24.19 -4.00 30.79
C LYS A 321 23.13 -3.69 31.87
N LYS A 322 22.04 -4.47 31.95
CA LYS A 322 20.98 -4.31 32.96
C LYS A 322 21.33 -5.08 34.23
#